data_AF-A0A3M1FC49-F1
#
_entry.id   AF-A0A3M1FC49-F1
#
_cell.length_a   1.000
_cell.length_b   1.000
_cell.length_c   1.000
_cell.angle_alpha   90.00
_cell.angle_beta   90.00
_cell.angle_gamma   90.00
#
_symmetry.space_group_name_H-M   'P 1'
#
loop_
_entity.id
_entity.type
_entity.pdbx_description
1 polymer ?
#
loop_
_entity_poly.entity_id
_entity_poly.type
_entity_poly.pdbx_seq_one_letter_code
_entity_poly.pdbx_strand_id
1 'polypeptide(L)'
;MIKKKAQGGEMIGLLVIIILILVLVAFFFRFASKPKSNIQEESIISIQLNNFLQAYTKYTPCSSKTMVDVIVACSESKSICGYEDSCTLVKDESDNMLRTFFNKEYSRETIKMTIKNNDKELVSIPDIDLQCKHNIVEDKNIPLTDLNIKLVYCLS
;
A
#
# COMPACT_ATOMS: atom_id res chain seq x y z
N MET A 1 7.64 -78.11 7.73
CA MET A 1 8.68 -77.16 7.25
C MET A 1 8.01 -75.93 6.70
N ILE A 2 8.31 -74.77 7.28
CA ILE A 2 7.65 -73.48 7.04
C ILE A 2 8.25 -72.82 5.79
N LYS A 3 7.42 -72.46 4.80
CA LYS A 3 7.72 -71.40 3.83
C LYS A 3 6.46 -70.56 3.55
N LYS A 4 6.09 -69.71 4.52
CA LYS A 4 5.22 -68.53 4.31
C LYS A 4 6.07 -67.27 4.47
N LYS A 5 6.95 -66.97 3.50
CA LYS A 5 7.79 -65.76 3.50
C LYS A 5 7.59 -64.83 2.30
N ALA A 6 6.67 -65.16 1.37
CA ALA A 6 6.44 -64.36 0.17
C ALA A 6 5.28 -63.35 0.27
N GLN A 7 4.26 -63.61 1.10
CA GLN A 7 3.07 -62.73 1.22
C GLN A 7 3.27 -61.44 2.02
N GLY A 8 4.37 -61.31 2.78
CA GLY A 8 4.64 -60.11 3.58
C GLY A 8 5.22 -58.94 2.77
N GLY A 9 6.01 -59.25 1.73
CA GLY A 9 6.72 -58.23 0.94
C GLY A 9 5.80 -57.43 0.01
N GLU A 10 4.80 -58.08 -0.59
CA GLU A 10 3.87 -57.43 -1.53
C GLU A 10 2.89 -56.48 -0.80
N MET A 11 2.45 -56.83 0.42
CA MET A 11 1.60 -55.95 1.23
C MET A 11 2.35 -54.74 1.78
N ILE A 12 3.63 -54.87 2.09
CA ILE A 12 4.48 -53.75 2.53
C ILE A 12 4.66 -52.73 1.41
N GLY A 13 4.83 -53.18 0.17
CA GLY A 13 4.94 -52.29 -0.99
C GLY A 13 3.70 -51.40 -1.17
N LEU A 14 2.51 -51.98 -1.03
CA LEU A 14 1.25 -51.23 -1.13
C LEU A 14 1.08 -50.21 0.02
N LEU A 15 1.46 -50.58 1.24
CA LEU A 15 1.40 -49.69 2.40
C LEU A 15 2.29 -48.45 2.23
N VAL A 16 3.51 -48.63 1.69
CA VAL A 16 4.44 -47.53 1.41
C VAL A 16 3.87 -46.58 0.35
N ILE A 17 3.24 -47.11 -0.69
CA ILE A 17 2.59 -46.30 -1.74
C ILE A 17 1.45 -45.46 -1.16
N ILE A 18 0.61 -46.04 -0.30
CA ILE A 18 -0.50 -45.33 0.34
C ILE A 18 0.02 -44.17 1.21
N ILE A 19 1.06 -44.42 2.02
CA ILE A 19 1.68 -43.37 2.85
C ILE A 19 2.25 -42.26 1.97
N LEU A 20 2.89 -42.61 0.86
CA LEU A 20 3.47 -41.63 -0.07
C LEU A 20 2.39 -40.75 -0.73
N ILE A 21 1.25 -41.35 -1.11
CA ILE A 21 0.09 -40.60 -1.63
C ILE A 21 -0.47 -39.64 -0.56
N LEU A 22 -0.62 -40.09 0.69
CA LEU A 22 -1.11 -39.23 1.78
C LEU A 22 -0.19 -38.04 2.02
N VAL A 23 1.12 -38.25 1.97
CA VAL A 23 2.11 -37.17 2.09
C VAL A 23 1.97 -36.17 0.94
N LEU A 24 1.85 -36.65 -0.31
CA LEU A 24 1.65 -35.78 -1.48
C LEU A 24 0.36 -34.97 -1.38
N VAL A 25 -0.73 -35.59 -0.95
CA VAL A 25 -2.02 -34.92 -0.73
C VAL A 25 -1.91 -33.86 0.37
N ALA A 26 -1.25 -34.18 1.50
CA ALA A 26 -1.03 -33.21 2.58
C ALA A 26 -0.18 -32.02 2.13
N PHE A 27 0.87 -32.25 1.34
CA PHE A 27 1.66 -31.18 0.72
C PHE A 27 0.81 -30.36 -0.26
N PHE A 28 0.03 -31.00 -1.13
CA PHE A 28 -0.87 -30.32 -2.06
C PHE A 28 -1.84 -29.40 -1.32
N PHE A 29 -2.52 -29.88 -0.28
CA PHE A 29 -3.42 -29.04 0.53
C PHE A 29 -2.67 -27.90 1.22
N ARG A 30 -1.45 -28.14 1.72
CA ARG A 30 -0.62 -27.09 2.33
C ARG A 30 -0.21 -26.00 1.32
N PHE A 31 0.04 -26.37 0.07
CA PHE A 31 0.37 -25.40 -0.99
C PHE A 31 -0.86 -24.72 -1.58
N ALA A 32 -1.98 -25.45 -1.76
CA ALA A 32 -3.24 -24.92 -2.26
C ALA A 32 -3.96 -24.00 -1.27
N SER A 33 -3.75 -24.19 0.04
CA SER A 33 -4.34 -23.36 1.10
C SER A 33 -3.57 -22.06 1.36
N LYS A 34 -2.43 -21.83 0.70
CA LYS A 34 -1.78 -20.52 0.78
C LYS A 34 -2.69 -19.53 0.03
N PRO A 35 -3.14 -18.44 0.67
CA PRO A 35 -3.86 -17.40 -0.04
C PRO A 35 -2.97 -16.94 -1.20
N LYS A 36 -3.58 -16.72 -2.37
CA LYS A 36 -2.92 -15.98 -3.45
C LYS A 36 -2.71 -14.55 -2.94
N SER A 37 -1.64 -14.32 -2.19
CA SER A 37 -1.12 -12.97 -2.00
C SER A 37 -0.68 -12.52 -3.39
N ASN A 38 -1.42 -11.58 -3.99
CA ASN A 38 -1.01 -10.95 -5.25
C ASN A 38 0.16 -10.01 -4.96
N ILE A 39 1.32 -10.57 -4.60
CA ILE A 39 2.58 -9.85 -4.33
C ILE A 39 2.92 -8.89 -5.48
N GLN A 40 2.53 -9.27 -6.69
CA GLN A 40 2.71 -8.46 -7.89
C GLN A 40 1.82 -7.21 -7.92
N GLU A 41 0.57 -7.31 -7.46
CA GLU A 41 -0.37 -6.19 -7.39
C GLU A 41 0.04 -5.19 -6.30
N GLU A 42 0.44 -5.68 -5.13
CA GLU A 42 0.97 -4.85 -4.04
C GLU A 42 2.20 -4.06 -4.47
N SER A 43 3.11 -4.71 -5.21
CA SER A 43 4.33 -4.07 -5.73
C SER A 43 4.00 -2.96 -6.75
N ILE A 44 3.02 -3.19 -7.63
CA ILE A 44 2.60 -2.20 -8.62
C ILE A 44 2.03 -0.96 -7.93
N ILE A 45 1.16 -1.16 -6.93
CA ILE A 45 0.52 -0.06 -6.19
C ILE A 45 1.57 0.73 -5.39
N SER A 46 2.51 0.07 -4.70
CA SER A 46 3.62 0.74 -4.00
C SER A 46 4.45 1.63 -4.95
N ILE A 47 4.80 1.13 -6.14
CA ILE A 47 5.52 1.92 -7.15
C ILE A 47 4.68 3.13 -7.59
N GLN A 48 3.37 2.97 -7.80
CA GLN A 48 2.49 4.07 -8.17
C GLN A 48 2.40 5.14 -7.07
N LEU A 49 2.23 4.74 -5.81
CA LEU A 49 2.21 5.64 -4.67
C LEU A 49 3.53 6.41 -4.51
N ASN A 50 4.67 5.73 -4.65
CA ASN A 50 5.98 6.39 -4.59
C ASN A 50 6.18 7.38 -5.75
N ASN A 51 5.80 7.00 -6.98
CA ASN A 51 5.86 7.89 -8.13
C ASN A 51 4.96 9.12 -7.94
N PHE A 52 3.78 8.94 -7.37
CA PHE A 52 2.91 10.05 -6.99
C PHE A 52 3.60 10.95 -5.96
N LEU A 53 4.16 10.41 -4.87
CA LEU A 53 4.84 11.22 -3.84
C LEU A 53 6.01 12.00 -4.43
N GLN A 54 6.76 11.41 -5.36
CA GLN A 54 7.83 12.09 -6.07
C GLN A 54 7.31 13.24 -6.93
N ALA A 55 6.26 13.00 -7.73
CA ALA A 55 5.64 14.03 -8.56
C ALA A 55 5.03 15.16 -7.70
N TYR A 56 4.28 14.79 -6.67
CA TYR A 56 3.62 15.70 -5.73
C TYR A 56 4.61 16.67 -5.07
N THR A 57 5.73 16.18 -4.54
CA THR A 57 6.74 17.07 -3.93
C THR A 57 7.41 18.03 -4.91
N LYS A 58 7.44 17.70 -6.21
CA LYS A 58 8.05 18.54 -7.25
C LYS A 58 7.03 19.41 -7.98
N TYR A 59 5.75 19.17 -7.76
CA TYR A 59 4.68 19.94 -8.37
C TYR A 59 4.76 21.39 -7.92
N THR A 60 4.48 22.31 -8.83
CA THR A 60 4.55 23.75 -8.59
C THR A 60 3.17 24.36 -8.82
N PRO A 61 2.31 24.45 -7.79
CA PRO A 61 0.95 24.98 -7.95
C PRO A 61 0.93 26.47 -8.30
N CYS A 62 2.00 27.20 -8.01
CA CYS A 62 2.18 28.57 -8.47
C CYS A 62 3.62 28.84 -8.89
N SER A 63 3.80 29.87 -9.72
CA SER A 63 5.11 30.22 -10.31
C SER A 63 6.19 30.29 -9.24
N SER A 64 7.25 29.50 -9.40
CA SER A 64 8.45 29.41 -8.56
C SER A 64 8.31 28.79 -7.15
N LYS A 65 7.11 28.30 -6.77
CA LYS A 65 6.92 27.63 -5.47
C LYS A 65 6.52 26.18 -5.68
N THR A 66 7.26 25.29 -5.04
CA THR A 66 6.96 23.86 -5.02
C THR A 66 5.84 23.57 -4.02
N MET A 67 5.22 22.41 -4.14
CA MET A 67 4.19 21.96 -3.19
C MET A 67 4.76 21.88 -1.76
N VAL A 68 6.04 21.57 -1.61
CA VAL A 68 6.73 21.60 -0.31
C VAL A 68 6.69 23.00 0.29
N ASP A 69 6.98 24.03 -0.50
CA ASP A 69 6.93 25.42 -0.03
C ASP A 69 5.52 25.83 0.41
N VAL A 70 4.50 25.37 -0.32
CA VAL A 70 3.08 25.62 0.03
C VAL A 70 2.70 24.90 1.33
N ILE A 71 3.17 23.67 1.53
CA ILE A 71 2.90 22.91 2.76
C ILE A 71 3.62 23.56 3.96
N VAL A 72 4.86 24.03 3.79
CA VAL A 72 5.56 24.79 4.84
C VAL A 72 4.78 26.05 5.19
N ALA A 73 4.32 26.82 4.20
CA ALA A 73 3.49 28.01 4.43
C ALA A 73 2.18 27.68 5.16
N CYS A 74 1.53 26.56 4.83
CA CYS A 74 0.37 26.06 5.56
C CYS A 74 0.70 25.76 7.04
N SER A 75 1.82 25.09 7.31
CA SER A 75 2.24 24.77 8.68
C SER A 75 2.52 26.00 9.55
N GLU A 76 2.95 27.10 8.91
CA GLU A 76 3.21 28.39 9.54
C GLU A 76 2.00 29.35 9.50
N SER A 77 0.85 28.90 8.98
CA SER A 77 -0.36 29.70 8.80
C SER A 77 -0.12 31.01 8.01
N LYS A 78 0.75 30.94 7.00
CA LYS A 78 1.06 32.06 6.10
C LYS A 78 0.22 31.98 4.82
N SER A 79 0.08 33.10 4.13
CA SER A 79 -0.47 33.16 2.77
C SER A 79 0.59 32.81 1.72
N ILE A 80 0.21 32.09 0.67
CA ILE A 80 1.07 31.79 -0.49
C ILE A 80 0.25 31.69 -1.76
N CYS A 81 0.86 31.94 -2.92
CA CYS A 81 0.21 31.76 -4.22
C CYS A 81 -1.12 32.54 -4.41
N GLY A 82 -1.32 33.65 -3.68
CA GLY A 82 -2.57 34.43 -3.71
C GLY A 82 -3.70 33.88 -2.83
N TYR A 83 -3.44 32.84 -2.04
CA TYR A 83 -4.38 32.31 -1.04
C TYR A 83 -4.07 32.90 0.34
N GLU A 84 -5.09 33.40 1.02
CA GLU A 84 -4.98 33.85 2.42
C GLU A 84 -4.65 32.68 3.35
N ASP A 85 -5.30 31.53 3.13
CA ASP A 85 -5.01 30.27 3.81
C ASP A 85 -4.30 29.29 2.86
N SER A 86 -2.99 29.10 3.08
CA SER A 86 -2.20 28.13 2.31
C SER A 86 -2.67 26.68 2.51
N CYS A 87 -3.30 26.34 3.63
CA CYS A 87 -3.77 24.98 3.87
C CYS A 87 -4.95 24.61 2.98
N THR A 88 -5.82 25.57 2.66
CA THR A 88 -6.87 25.40 1.65
C THR A 88 -6.26 25.05 0.28
N LEU A 89 -5.21 25.77 -0.14
CA LEU A 89 -4.51 25.45 -1.39
C LEU A 89 -3.87 24.06 -1.37
N VAL A 90 -3.23 23.66 -0.26
CA VAL A 90 -2.68 22.31 -0.10
C VAL A 90 -3.78 21.27 -0.30
N LYS A 91 -4.94 21.48 0.34
CA LYS A 91 -6.06 20.56 0.29
C LYS A 91 -6.61 20.41 -1.13
N ASP A 92 -6.85 21.52 -1.81
CA ASP A 92 -7.46 21.54 -3.14
C ASP A 92 -6.54 20.91 -4.20
N GLU A 93 -5.26 21.29 -4.20
CA GLU A 93 -4.29 20.74 -5.16
C GLU A 93 -4.01 19.25 -4.90
N SER A 94 -3.95 18.84 -3.64
CA SER A 94 -3.79 17.42 -3.29
C SER A 94 -4.99 16.59 -3.74
N ASP A 95 -6.23 17.06 -3.51
CA ASP A 95 -7.44 16.38 -3.99
C ASP A 95 -7.45 16.28 -5.51
N ASN A 96 -7.06 17.36 -6.21
CA ASN A 96 -7.00 17.41 -7.66
C ASN A 96 -5.93 16.46 -8.24
N MET A 97 -4.73 16.46 -7.65
CA MET A 97 -3.65 15.54 -8.06
C MET A 97 -4.03 14.09 -7.81
N LEU A 98 -4.63 13.76 -6.66
CA LEU A 98 -5.09 12.40 -6.37
C LEU A 98 -6.12 11.92 -7.40
N ARG A 99 -7.11 12.77 -7.75
CA ARG A 99 -8.09 12.46 -8.81
C ARG A 99 -7.45 12.23 -10.18
N THR A 100 -6.44 13.04 -10.50
CA THR A 100 -5.79 13.01 -11.82
C THR A 100 -4.90 11.79 -11.95
N PHE A 101 -4.17 11.45 -10.88
CA PHE A 101 -3.21 10.34 -10.88
C PHE A 101 -3.89 8.98 -10.72
N PHE A 102 -4.88 8.89 -9.84
CA PHE A 102 -5.67 7.69 -9.57
C PHE A 102 -7.05 7.86 -10.21
N ASN A 103 -7.11 7.75 -11.54
CA ASN A 103 -8.36 7.82 -12.29
C ASN A 103 -9.30 6.65 -11.88
N LYS A 104 -10.62 6.80 -12.16
CA LYS A 104 -11.84 6.04 -11.78
C LYS A 104 -11.77 4.56 -11.31
N GLU A 105 -10.71 3.82 -11.58
CA GLU A 105 -10.48 2.44 -11.15
C GLU A 105 -10.17 2.34 -9.64
N TYR A 106 -9.66 3.41 -9.05
CA TYR A 106 -9.40 3.54 -7.63
C TYR A 106 -10.43 4.50 -7.00
N SER A 107 -11.41 3.96 -6.27
CA SER A 107 -12.41 4.77 -5.56
C SER A 107 -11.71 5.70 -4.56
N ARG A 108 -12.23 6.91 -4.33
CA ARG A 108 -11.77 7.82 -3.25
C ARG A 108 -11.72 7.15 -1.88
N GLU A 109 -12.46 6.05 -1.73
CA GLU A 109 -12.55 5.22 -0.55
C GLU A 109 -11.37 4.26 -0.39
N THR A 110 -10.40 4.24 -1.31
CA THR A 110 -9.24 3.36 -1.22
C THR A 110 -7.93 4.09 -0.97
N ILE A 111 -7.86 5.43 -1.06
CA ILE A 111 -6.59 6.17 -0.87
C ILE A 111 -6.77 7.29 0.16
N LYS A 112 -5.99 7.24 1.24
CA LYS A 112 -5.86 8.32 2.23
C LYS A 112 -4.46 8.93 2.18
N MET A 113 -4.41 10.22 1.89
CA MET A 113 -3.24 11.07 2.04
C MET A 113 -3.30 11.80 3.38
N THR A 114 -2.18 11.86 4.10
CA THR A 114 -2.04 12.61 5.34
C THR A 114 -0.73 13.38 5.28
N ILE A 115 -0.79 14.67 5.57
CA ILE A 115 0.38 15.56 5.60
C ILE A 115 0.56 16.01 7.04
N LYS A 116 1.74 15.76 7.59
CA LYS A 116 2.10 16.12 8.97
C LYS A 116 3.36 16.97 9.00
N ASN A 117 3.42 17.91 9.92
CA ASN A 117 4.64 18.63 10.29
C ASN A 117 4.82 18.52 11.81
N ASN A 118 5.96 18.02 12.28
CA ASN A 118 6.24 17.83 13.71
C ASN A 118 5.09 17.12 14.45
N ASP A 119 4.65 15.97 13.91
CA ASP A 119 3.52 15.15 14.39
C ASP A 119 2.12 15.80 14.35
N LYS A 120 2.03 17.11 14.06
CA LYS A 120 0.76 17.80 13.85
C LYS A 120 0.24 17.51 12.45
N GLU A 121 -0.96 16.95 12.39
CA GLU A 121 -1.69 16.77 11.13
C GLU A 121 -2.10 18.13 10.57
N LEU A 122 -1.67 18.42 9.34
CA LEU A 122 -2.00 19.64 8.61
C LEU A 122 -3.23 19.43 7.72
N VAL A 123 -3.21 18.35 6.95
CA VAL A 123 -4.24 18.03 5.95
C VAL A 123 -4.41 16.52 5.85
N SER A 124 -5.66 16.05 5.75
CA SER A 124 -5.99 14.67 5.39
C SER A 124 -7.06 14.61 4.30
N ILE A 125 -6.83 13.72 3.31
CA ILE A 125 -7.67 13.60 2.11
C ILE A 125 -7.82 12.11 1.74
N PRO A 126 -9.05 11.57 1.63
CA PRO A 126 -10.29 12.19 2.09
C PRO A 126 -10.27 12.37 3.62
N ASP A 127 -11.10 13.28 4.11
CA ASP A 127 -11.30 13.56 5.55
C ASP A 127 -12.19 12.48 6.20
N ILE A 128 -11.90 11.21 5.88
CA ILE A 128 -12.62 10.03 6.33
C ILE A 128 -11.57 8.99 6.68
N ASP A 129 -11.74 8.34 7.84
CA ASP A 129 -10.90 7.21 8.19
C ASP A 129 -11.30 5.98 7.38
N LEU A 130 -10.35 5.51 6.56
CA LEU A 130 -10.50 4.29 5.80
C LEU A 130 -10.29 3.08 6.73
N GLN A 131 -11.30 2.22 6.84
CA GLN A 131 -11.16 0.93 7.52
C GLN A 131 -10.68 -0.14 6.53
N CYS A 132 -9.42 -0.54 6.66
CA CYS A 132 -8.76 -1.39 5.67
C CYS A 132 -8.31 -2.70 6.32
N LYS A 133 -8.71 -3.84 5.75
CA LYS A 133 -8.20 -5.16 6.18
C LYS A 133 -6.74 -5.37 5.81
N HIS A 134 -6.34 -4.84 4.66
CA HIS A 134 -4.97 -4.83 4.18
C HIS A 134 -4.67 -3.46 3.58
N ASN A 135 -3.51 -2.91 3.90
CA ASN A 135 -3.10 -1.60 3.42
C ASN A 135 -1.67 -1.60 2.92
N ILE A 136 -1.44 -0.79 1.89
CA ILE A 136 -0.12 -0.47 1.37
C ILE A 136 0.16 0.96 1.80
N VAL A 137 1.27 1.17 2.47
CA VAL A 137 1.64 2.47 3.04
C VAL A 137 2.93 2.91 2.41
N GLU A 138 2.93 4.11 1.84
CA GLU A 138 4.13 4.81 1.41
C GLU A 138 4.24 6.12 2.15
N ASP A 139 5.40 6.40 2.73
CA ASP A 139 5.68 7.64 3.41
C ASP A 139 6.92 8.32 2.84
N LYS A 140 6.89 9.65 2.84
CA LYS A 140 8.01 10.47 2.41
C LYS A 140 8.28 11.55 3.42
N ASN A 141 9.42 11.42 4.07
CA ASN A 141 10.01 12.47 4.89
C ASN A 141 10.77 13.44 4.01
N ILE A 142 10.44 14.73 4.10
CA ILE A 142 11.14 15.78 3.38
C ILE A 142 12.26 16.30 4.29
N PRO A 143 13.54 16.13 3.89
CA PRO A 143 14.66 16.65 4.67
C PRO A 143 14.51 18.16 4.90
N LEU A 144 14.95 18.65 6.06
CA LEU A 144 15.04 20.08 6.42
C LEU A 144 13.72 20.79 6.77
N THR A 145 12.56 20.09 6.74
CA THR A 145 11.25 20.72 7.01
C THR A 145 10.37 19.97 8.02
N ASP A 146 10.88 18.88 8.62
CA ASP A 146 10.14 17.96 9.52
C ASP A 146 8.76 17.53 8.97
N LEU A 147 8.65 17.56 7.63
CA LEU A 147 7.43 17.26 6.89
C LEU A 147 7.38 15.77 6.56
N ASN A 148 6.28 15.13 6.95
CA ASN A 148 5.96 13.76 6.59
C ASN A 148 4.69 13.75 5.75
N ILE A 149 4.79 13.20 4.54
CA ILE A 149 3.65 12.95 3.66
C ILE A 149 3.43 11.44 3.63
N LYS A 150 2.26 10.99 4.05
CA LYS A 150 1.88 9.58 4.10
C LYS A 150 0.73 9.32 3.15
N LEU A 151 0.84 8.27 2.34
CA LEU A 151 -0.25 7.71 1.56
C LEU A 151 -0.56 6.32 2.07
N VAL A 152 -1.85 6.03 2.18
CA VAL A 152 -2.38 4.73 2.56
C VAL A 152 -3.33 4.30 1.46
N TYR A 153 -3.00 3.22 0.78
CA TYR A 153 -3.89 2.54 -0.16
C TYR A 153 -4.53 1.33 0.52
N CYS A 154 -5.83 1.15 0.35
CA CYS A 154 -6.62 0.08 0.96
C CYS A 154 -7.06 -0.93 -0.09
N LEU A 155 -6.56 -2.15 0.03
CA LEU A 155 -6.99 -3.28 -0.80
C LEU A 155 -8.33 -3.81 -0.27
N SER A 156 -9.31 -3.92 -1.18
CA SER A 156 -10.64 -4.51 -0.94
C SER A 156 -10.61 -6.03 -0.92
#